data_AF-A0A347ZSD7-F1
#
_entry.id   AF-A0A347ZSD7-F1
#
_cell.length_a   1.000
_cell.length_b   1.000
_cell.length_c   1.000
_cell.angle_alpha   90.00
_cell.angle_beta   90.00
_cell.angle_gamma   90.00
#
_symmetry.space_group_name_H-M   'P 1'
#
loop_
_entity.id
_entity.type
_entity.pdbx_description
1 polymer ?
#
loop_
_entity_poly.entity_id
_entity_poly.type
_entity_poly.pdbx_seq_one_letter_code
_entity_poly.pdbx_strand_id
1 'polypeptide(L)'
;MEENNKTIGIRDYPVNDRPRERLEMLGESALTNAELLAILLRVGVEGTNVVDLARELLVQFGGLRGLHAANFQDLCAVKGMGKAKAAQIKAAIEIGYRLNREEDSPAIFLSKPADVHQLVAHRLADQLQEELWVLVLNTRNRLIWEQRLYIGTLNHSSVRLAEVFEIPLRQRASAIILVHNHPSGDPQPSDEDIFFTEELVKAGRLLDIGVLDHIVIARDGYCSIRQMGRVVFNSPQPRTWH
;
A
#
# COMPACT_ATOMS: atom_id res chain seq x y z
N MET A 1 -35.56 -24.54 -43.71
CA MET A 1 -34.14 -24.12 -43.75
C MET A 1 -33.86 -23.53 -42.38
N GLU A 2 -33.29 -24.30 -41.47
CA GLU A 2 -32.88 -23.79 -40.16
C GLU A 2 -31.52 -23.12 -40.32
N GLU A 3 -31.49 -21.80 -40.18
CA GLU A 3 -30.25 -21.04 -40.08
C GLU A 3 -29.54 -21.46 -38.79
N ASN A 4 -28.43 -22.17 -38.96
CA ASN A 4 -27.55 -22.63 -37.90
C ASN A 4 -26.82 -21.41 -37.32
N ASN A 5 -27.47 -20.68 -36.40
CA ASN A 5 -26.94 -19.49 -35.77
C ASN A 5 -25.84 -19.90 -34.77
N LYS A 6 -24.64 -20.13 -35.29
CA LYS A 6 -23.46 -20.56 -34.52
C LYS A 6 -23.08 -19.42 -33.56
N THR A 7 -23.30 -19.63 -32.27
CA THR A 7 -22.92 -18.66 -31.23
C THR A 7 -21.43 -18.35 -31.36
N ILE A 8 -21.10 -17.08 -31.60
CA ILE A 8 -19.72 -16.60 -31.74
C ILE A 8 -19.00 -16.81 -30.41
N GLY A 9 -17.91 -17.58 -30.44
CA GLY A 9 -17.05 -17.79 -29.28
C GLY A 9 -16.09 -16.61 -29.11
N ILE A 10 -15.56 -16.43 -27.90
CA ILE A 10 -14.60 -15.31 -27.64
C ILE A 10 -13.32 -15.42 -28.47
N ARG A 11 -12.95 -16.63 -28.89
CA ARG A 11 -11.81 -16.84 -29.81
C ARG A 11 -12.07 -16.25 -31.20
N ASP A 12 -13.33 -16.04 -31.56
CA ASP A 12 -13.73 -15.48 -32.86
C ASP A 12 -13.74 -13.94 -32.83
N TYR A 13 -13.59 -13.32 -31.64
CA TYR A 13 -13.42 -11.88 -31.51
C TYR A 13 -12.00 -11.47 -31.95
N PRO A 14 -11.84 -10.26 -32.53
CA PRO A 14 -10.53 -9.64 -32.69
C PRO A 14 -9.76 -9.70 -31.37
N VAL A 15 -8.45 -9.96 -31.43
CA VAL A 15 -7.62 -10.15 -30.22
C VAL A 15 -7.77 -8.96 -29.27
N ASN A 16 -7.83 -7.74 -29.81
CA ASN A 16 -7.96 -6.50 -29.05
C ASN A 16 -9.36 -6.28 -28.42
N ASP A 17 -10.35 -7.10 -28.79
CA ASP A 17 -11.70 -7.04 -28.23
C ASP A 17 -11.95 -8.15 -27.19
N ARG A 18 -10.98 -9.05 -26.99
CA ARG A 18 -11.09 -10.13 -26.02
C ARG A 18 -10.82 -9.59 -24.61
N PRO A 19 -11.59 -10.02 -23.58
CA PRO A 19 -11.48 -9.44 -22.25
C PRO A 19 -10.08 -9.50 -21.62
N ARG A 20 -9.34 -10.61 -21.77
CA ARG A 20 -8.02 -10.75 -21.11
C ARG A 20 -6.99 -9.82 -21.73
N GLU A 21 -6.98 -9.76 -23.05
CA GLU A 21 -6.10 -8.93 -23.84
C GLU A 21 -6.43 -7.45 -23.64
N ARG A 22 -7.71 -7.08 -23.54
CA ARG A 22 -8.14 -5.73 -23.14
C ARG A 22 -7.66 -5.36 -21.74
N LEU A 23 -7.73 -6.29 -20.79
CA LEU A 23 -7.26 -6.05 -19.42
C LEU A 23 -5.75 -5.81 -19.38
N GLU A 24 -4.98 -6.57 -20.18
CA GLU A 24 -3.52 -6.38 -20.31
C GLU A 24 -3.17 -5.04 -20.98
N MET A 25 -3.87 -4.67 -22.05
CA MET A 25 -3.56 -3.47 -22.84
C MET A 25 -4.08 -2.16 -22.23
N LEU A 26 -5.27 -2.18 -21.62
CA LEU A 26 -6.01 -0.98 -21.22
C LEU A 26 -6.28 -0.90 -19.72
N GLY A 27 -5.98 -1.95 -18.95
CA GLY A 27 -6.27 -2.05 -17.53
C GLY A 27 -7.73 -2.41 -17.22
N GLU A 28 -8.01 -2.75 -15.96
CA GLU A 28 -9.30 -3.23 -15.47
C GLU A 28 -10.44 -2.21 -15.63
N SER A 29 -10.13 -0.91 -15.60
CA SER A 29 -11.11 0.17 -15.73
C SER A 29 -11.77 0.25 -17.12
N ALA A 30 -11.14 -0.35 -18.14
CA ALA A 30 -11.66 -0.38 -19.51
C ALA A 30 -12.67 -1.52 -19.76
N LEU A 31 -12.89 -2.39 -18.78
CA LEU A 31 -13.76 -3.55 -18.89
C LEU A 31 -15.09 -3.30 -18.20
N THR A 32 -16.15 -3.85 -18.80
CA THR A 32 -17.46 -3.97 -18.16
C THR A 32 -17.45 -5.06 -17.08
N ASN A 33 -18.41 -5.00 -16.15
CA ASN A 33 -18.61 -6.06 -15.15
C ASN A 33 -18.79 -7.45 -15.79
N ALA A 34 -19.43 -7.53 -16.95
CA ALA A 34 -19.62 -8.78 -17.67
C ALA A 34 -18.28 -9.32 -18.19
N GLU A 35 -17.40 -8.47 -18.70
CA GLU A 35 -16.06 -8.87 -19.16
C GLU A 35 -15.18 -9.33 -17.99
N LEU A 36 -15.21 -8.61 -16.85
CA LEU A 36 -14.47 -9.00 -15.64
C LEU A 36 -14.94 -10.38 -15.14
N LEU A 37 -16.25 -10.61 -15.06
CA LEU A 37 -16.81 -11.91 -14.70
C LEU A 37 -16.48 -12.99 -15.73
N ALA A 38 -16.47 -12.67 -17.03
CA ALA A 38 -16.10 -13.59 -18.09
C ALA A 38 -14.65 -14.08 -17.96
N ILE A 39 -13.71 -13.19 -17.61
CA ILE A 39 -12.32 -13.57 -17.35
C ILE A 39 -12.23 -14.61 -16.24
N LEU A 40 -12.97 -14.40 -15.15
CA LEU A 40 -13.06 -15.34 -14.04
C LEU A 40 -13.65 -16.67 -14.54
N LEU A 41 -14.83 -16.66 -15.15
CA LEU A 41 -15.52 -17.88 -15.57
C LEU A 41 -14.77 -18.70 -16.64
N ARG A 42 -13.83 -18.07 -17.36
CA ARG A 42 -12.94 -18.60 -18.42
C ARG A 42 -13.66 -19.09 -19.68
N VAL A 43 -14.68 -19.91 -19.54
CA VAL A 43 -15.39 -20.58 -20.63
C VAL A 43 -16.90 -20.47 -20.42
N GLY A 44 -17.62 -20.37 -21.54
CA GLY A 44 -19.09 -20.31 -21.55
C GLY A 44 -19.70 -21.69 -21.29
N VAL A 45 -20.88 -21.89 -21.86
CA VAL A 45 -21.51 -23.20 -22.01
C VAL A 45 -21.98 -23.40 -23.42
N GLU A 46 -22.38 -24.62 -23.75
CA GLU A 46 -22.94 -24.91 -25.07
C GLU A 46 -24.13 -23.97 -25.36
N GLY A 47 -24.01 -23.23 -26.48
CA GLY A 47 -24.97 -22.22 -26.93
C GLY A 47 -24.76 -20.80 -26.39
N THR A 48 -23.93 -20.59 -25.36
CA THR A 48 -23.75 -19.27 -24.71
C THR A 48 -22.26 -18.99 -24.44
N ASN A 49 -21.70 -17.93 -25.04
CA ASN A 49 -20.31 -17.54 -24.75
C ASN A 49 -20.17 -16.98 -23.32
N VAL A 50 -18.94 -16.87 -22.81
CA VAL A 50 -18.74 -16.53 -21.39
C VAL A 50 -19.09 -15.09 -21.03
N VAL A 51 -19.03 -14.16 -21.99
CA VAL A 51 -19.45 -12.76 -21.76
C VAL A 51 -20.97 -12.67 -21.66
N ASP A 52 -21.69 -13.40 -22.50
CA ASP A 52 -23.15 -13.47 -22.44
C ASP A 52 -23.62 -14.19 -21.17
N LEU A 53 -22.99 -15.30 -20.79
CA LEU A 53 -23.26 -15.97 -19.51
C LEU A 53 -23.02 -15.03 -18.32
N ALA A 54 -21.95 -14.24 -18.34
CA ALA A 54 -21.68 -13.26 -17.30
C ALA A 54 -22.72 -12.13 -17.26
N ARG A 55 -23.22 -11.69 -18.44
CA ARG A 55 -24.28 -10.68 -18.53
C ARG A 55 -25.61 -11.24 -18.00
N GLU A 56 -25.96 -12.47 -18.34
CA GLU A 56 -27.15 -13.16 -17.83
C GLU A 56 -27.13 -13.23 -16.30
N LEU A 57 -25.99 -13.60 -15.71
CA LEU A 57 -25.81 -13.62 -14.25
C LEU A 57 -26.03 -12.25 -13.62
N LEU A 58 -25.46 -11.19 -14.21
CA LEU A 58 -25.66 -9.83 -13.72
C LEU A 58 -27.12 -9.40 -13.82
N VAL A 59 -27.84 -9.77 -14.88
CA VAL A 59 -29.27 -9.47 -15.00
C VAL A 59 -30.08 -10.24 -13.97
N GLN A 60 -29.88 -11.56 -13.89
CA GLN A 60 -30.65 -12.46 -13.02
C GLN A 60 -30.50 -12.10 -11.54
N PHE A 61 -29.29 -11.74 -11.11
CA PHE A 61 -29.00 -11.41 -9.71
C PHE A 61 -28.97 -9.90 -9.44
N GLY A 62 -29.38 -9.02 -10.36
CA GLY A 62 -29.45 -7.57 -10.09
C GLY A 62 -28.08 -6.91 -9.87
N GLY A 63 -27.06 -7.33 -10.63
CA GLY A 63 -25.72 -6.80 -10.65
C GLY A 63 -24.77 -7.46 -9.64
N LEU A 64 -23.59 -6.86 -9.44
CA LEU A 64 -22.54 -7.39 -8.56
C LEU A 64 -23.01 -7.52 -7.11
N ARG A 65 -23.86 -6.59 -6.62
CA ARG A 65 -24.38 -6.63 -5.26
C ARG A 65 -25.28 -7.84 -5.00
N GLY A 66 -26.16 -8.19 -5.94
CA GLY A 66 -26.99 -9.37 -5.75
C GLY A 66 -26.27 -10.67 -6.06
N LEU A 67 -25.24 -10.67 -6.93
CA LEU A 67 -24.30 -11.82 -7.03
C LEU A 67 -23.58 -12.09 -5.69
N HIS A 68 -23.20 -11.04 -4.96
CA HIS A 68 -22.63 -11.18 -3.62
C HIS A 68 -23.64 -11.80 -2.64
N ALA A 69 -24.88 -11.30 -2.66
CA ALA A 69 -25.96 -11.76 -1.78
C ALA A 69 -26.48 -13.18 -2.10
N ALA A 70 -26.37 -13.62 -3.35
CA ALA A 70 -26.79 -14.94 -3.79
C ALA A 70 -26.10 -16.04 -2.99
N ASN A 71 -26.88 -17.04 -2.58
CA ASN A 71 -26.34 -18.21 -1.92
C ASN A 71 -25.68 -19.16 -2.95
N PHE A 72 -24.87 -20.10 -2.47
CA PHE A 72 -24.12 -20.99 -3.36
C PHE A 72 -25.01 -21.88 -4.25
N GLN A 73 -26.18 -22.30 -3.73
CA GLN A 73 -27.11 -23.16 -4.46
C GLN A 73 -27.83 -22.39 -5.57
N ASP A 74 -28.22 -21.14 -5.31
CA ASP A 74 -28.85 -20.28 -6.32
C ASP A 74 -27.93 -20.07 -7.52
N LEU A 75 -26.64 -19.85 -7.27
CA LEU A 75 -25.63 -19.77 -8.33
C LEU A 75 -25.52 -21.10 -9.08
N CYS A 76 -25.51 -22.23 -8.37
CA CYS A 76 -25.44 -23.56 -8.99
C CYS A 76 -26.66 -23.92 -9.84
N ALA A 77 -27.82 -23.31 -9.57
CA ALA A 77 -29.04 -23.53 -10.34
C ALA A 77 -29.00 -22.90 -11.73
N VAL A 78 -28.10 -21.94 -11.98
CA VAL A 78 -27.94 -21.32 -13.31
C VAL A 78 -27.28 -22.29 -14.27
N LYS A 79 -27.85 -22.43 -15.47
CA LYS A 79 -27.29 -23.28 -16.53
C LYS A 79 -25.83 -22.87 -16.79
N GLY A 80 -24.91 -23.80 -16.57
CA GLY A 80 -23.50 -23.57 -16.79
C GLY A 80 -22.71 -23.01 -15.62
N MET A 81 -23.33 -22.88 -14.45
CA MET A 81 -22.71 -22.44 -13.20
C MET A 81 -22.54 -23.59 -12.20
N GLY A 82 -21.99 -24.72 -12.64
CA GLY A 82 -21.67 -25.81 -11.72
C GLY A 82 -20.75 -25.39 -10.56
N LYS A 83 -20.62 -26.24 -9.55
CA LYS A 83 -19.93 -25.96 -8.27
C LYS A 83 -18.59 -25.22 -8.40
N ALA A 84 -17.77 -25.56 -9.40
CA ALA A 84 -16.48 -24.91 -9.65
C ALA A 84 -16.62 -23.41 -10.00
N LYS A 85 -17.51 -23.06 -10.94
CA LYS A 85 -17.73 -21.66 -11.35
C LYS A 85 -18.41 -20.86 -10.24
N ALA A 86 -19.38 -21.46 -9.55
CA ALA A 86 -20.01 -20.83 -8.38
C ALA A 86 -18.98 -20.52 -7.27
N ALA A 87 -18.12 -21.49 -6.92
CA ALA A 87 -17.04 -21.29 -5.95
C ALA A 87 -16.08 -20.18 -6.38
N GLN A 88 -15.74 -20.12 -7.67
CA GLN A 88 -14.85 -19.11 -8.19
C GLN A 88 -15.41 -17.69 -8.06
N ILE A 89 -16.70 -17.49 -8.37
CA ILE A 89 -17.36 -16.18 -8.20
C ILE A 89 -17.44 -15.80 -6.71
N LYS A 90 -17.87 -16.72 -5.84
CA LYS A 90 -17.94 -16.43 -4.39
C LYS A 90 -16.57 -16.11 -3.81
N ALA A 91 -15.52 -16.83 -4.22
CA ALA A 91 -14.15 -16.56 -3.79
C ALA A 91 -13.67 -15.18 -4.27
N ALA A 92 -13.88 -14.83 -5.53
CA ALA A 92 -13.47 -13.54 -6.08
C ALA A 92 -14.17 -12.36 -5.38
N ILE A 93 -15.48 -12.47 -5.13
CA ILE A 93 -16.24 -11.44 -4.41
C ILE A 93 -15.77 -11.33 -2.95
N GLU A 94 -15.55 -12.47 -2.27
CA GLU A 94 -15.05 -12.47 -0.89
C GLU A 94 -13.65 -11.84 -0.80
N ILE A 95 -12.77 -12.10 -1.76
CA ILE A 95 -11.46 -11.44 -1.83
C ILE A 95 -11.64 -9.93 -2.00
N GLY A 96 -12.51 -9.48 -2.91
CA GLY A 96 -12.78 -8.04 -3.08
C GLY A 96 -13.41 -7.41 -1.83
N TYR A 97 -14.28 -8.15 -1.13
CA TYR A 97 -14.88 -7.72 0.13
C TYR A 97 -13.84 -7.59 1.24
N ARG A 98 -12.95 -8.58 1.36
CA ARG A 98 -11.83 -8.55 2.30
C ARG A 98 -10.86 -7.45 1.95
N LEU A 99 -10.48 -7.26 0.70
CA LEU A 99 -9.61 -6.16 0.28
C LEU A 99 -10.20 -4.79 0.66
N ASN A 100 -11.51 -4.62 0.57
CA ASN A 100 -12.20 -3.40 0.98
C ASN A 100 -12.39 -3.27 2.50
N ARG A 101 -12.20 -4.35 3.25
CA ARG A 101 -12.37 -4.44 4.71
C ARG A 101 -11.09 -4.74 5.47
N GLU A 102 -10.02 -5.01 4.77
CA GLU A 102 -8.68 -5.11 5.28
C GLU A 102 -8.42 -3.72 5.80
N GLU A 103 -8.61 -3.58 7.11
CA GLU A 103 -8.33 -2.32 7.79
C GLU A 103 -6.86 -2.03 7.47
N ASP A 104 -6.62 -0.91 6.79
CA ASP A 104 -5.41 -0.15 7.09
C ASP A 104 -5.37 -0.10 8.62
N SER A 105 -4.38 -0.76 9.25
CA SER A 105 -4.14 -0.63 10.69
C SER A 105 -4.41 0.82 11.10
N PRO A 106 -5.16 1.09 12.19
CA PRO A 106 -5.65 2.43 12.49
C PRO A 106 -4.55 3.45 12.27
N ALA A 107 -4.78 4.37 11.33
CA ALA A 107 -3.72 5.19 10.76
C ALA A 107 -2.91 5.86 11.88
N ILE A 108 -1.64 5.50 11.99
CA ILE A 108 -0.74 6.03 13.02
C ILE A 108 -0.42 7.46 12.64
N PHE A 109 -0.93 8.41 13.42
CA PHE A 109 -0.71 9.84 13.21
C PHE A 109 0.43 10.32 14.09
N LEU A 110 1.43 10.96 13.48
CA LEU A 110 2.63 11.43 14.16
C LEU A 110 2.68 12.97 14.08
N SER A 111 2.40 13.63 15.21
CA SER A 111 2.32 15.09 15.30
C SER A 111 3.36 15.72 16.20
N LYS A 112 4.04 14.92 17.02
CA LYS A 112 5.05 15.37 17.96
C LYS A 112 6.05 14.24 18.24
N PRO A 113 7.26 14.55 18.71
CA PRO A 113 8.27 13.55 19.07
C PRO A 113 7.76 12.43 20.01
N ALA A 114 6.88 12.77 20.95
CA ALA A 114 6.29 11.79 21.87
C ALA A 114 5.49 10.68 21.15
N ASP A 115 4.83 11.00 20.04
CA ASP A 115 4.07 10.01 19.25
C ASP A 115 5.03 9.00 18.60
N VAL A 116 6.19 9.48 18.13
CA VAL A 116 7.25 8.64 17.55
C VAL A 116 7.87 7.75 18.62
N HIS A 117 8.22 8.32 19.78
CA HIS A 117 8.74 7.53 20.89
C HIS A 117 7.74 6.44 21.31
N GLN A 118 6.46 6.76 21.48
CA GLN A 118 5.44 5.76 21.82
C GLN A 118 5.35 4.64 20.78
N LEU A 119 5.50 4.97 19.50
CA LEU A 119 5.50 4.00 18.41
C LEU A 119 6.70 3.05 18.47
N VAL A 120 7.92 3.57 18.70
CA VAL A 120 9.15 2.78 18.49
C VAL A 120 9.89 2.35 19.77
N ALA A 121 9.57 2.91 20.94
CA ALA A 121 10.33 2.68 22.17
C ALA A 121 10.41 1.20 22.56
N HIS A 122 9.28 0.49 22.49
CA HIS A 122 9.22 -0.95 22.80
C HIS A 122 10.14 -1.80 21.90
N ARG A 123 10.46 -1.29 20.70
CA ARG A 123 11.32 -1.96 19.73
C ARG A 123 12.78 -1.55 19.89
N LEU A 124 13.05 -0.28 20.20
CA LEU A 124 14.38 0.32 20.06
C LEU A 124 15.12 0.63 21.37
N ALA A 125 14.40 0.87 22.47
CA ALA A 125 15.00 1.38 23.71
C ALA A 125 16.03 0.43 24.35
N ASP A 126 15.84 -0.88 24.20
CA ASP A 126 16.71 -1.91 24.78
C ASP A 126 17.58 -2.64 23.74
N GLN A 127 17.67 -2.13 22.52
CA GLN A 127 18.52 -2.75 21.50
C GLN A 127 20.01 -2.58 21.84
N LEU A 128 20.75 -3.69 21.75
CA LEU A 128 22.18 -3.75 22.04
C LEU A 128 23.04 -3.20 20.89
N GLN A 129 22.44 -3.02 19.72
CA GLN A 129 23.07 -2.44 18.54
C GLN A 129 22.32 -1.19 18.13
N GLU A 130 23.04 -0.26 17.51
CA GLU A 130 22.46 0.93 16.94
C GLU A 130 21.69 0.56 15.67
N GLU A 131 20.45 1.03 15.57
CA GLU A 131 19.62 0.86 14.40
C GLU A 131 19.17 2.23 13.87
N LEU A 132 19.23 2.43 12.56
CA LEU A 132 18.69 3.61 11.90
C LEU A 132 17.41 3.25 11.16
N TRP A 133 16.38 4.04 11.38
CA TRP A 133 15.04 3.85 10.84
C TRP A 133 14.53 5.13 10.16
N VAL A 134 13.75 4.94 9.11
CA VAL A 134 13.01 6.00 8.43
C VAL A 134 11.52 5.71 8.54
N LEU A 135 10.80 6.67 9.09
CA LEU A 135 9.35 6.69 9.12
C LEU A 135 8.85 7.58 7.98
N VAL A 136 8.02 7.03 7.11
CA VAL A 136 7.55 7.70 5.88
C VAL A 136 6.12 8.17 6.07
N LEU A 137 5.86 9.44 5.74
CA LEU A 137 4.61 10.12 6.06
C LEU A 137 3.90 10.70 4.83
N ASN A 138 2.57 10.57 4.81
CA ASN A 138 1.74 11.31 3.87
C ASN A 138 1.49 12.76 4.34
N THR A 139 0.77 13.54 3.52
CA THR A 139 0.54 14.99 3.74
C THR A 139 -0.24 15.32 5.01
N ARG A 140 -0.89 14.32 5.63
CA ARG A 140 -1.59 14.43 6.92
C ARG A 140 -0.76 13.81 8.05
N ASN A 141 0.56 13.74 7.93
CA ASN A 141 1.47 13.12 8.89
C ASN A 141 1.05 11.71 9.37
N ARG A 142 0.39 10.94 8.50
CA ARG A 142 0.11 9.53 8.80
C ARG A 142 1.28 8.69 8.34
N LEU A 143 1.70 7.76 9.18
CA LEU A 143 2.69 6.74 8.84
C LEU A 143 2.14 5.87 7.71
N ILE A 144 2.85 5.85 6.59
CA ILE A 144 2.54 4.99 5.44
C ILE A 144 3.59 3.90 5.23
N TRP A 145 4.78 4.05 5.83
CA TRP A 145 5.83 3.05 5.80
C TRP A 145 6.83 3.25 6.95
N GLU A 146 7.40 2.16 7.46
CA GLU A 146 8.57 2.17 8.35
C GLU A 146 9.65 1.27 7.78
N GLN A 147 10.89 1.74 7.72
CA GLN A 147 12.02 0.96 7.18
C GLN A 147 13.24 1.09 8.09
N ARG A 148 13.81 -0.05 8.49
CA ARG A 148 15.16 -0.10 9.05
C ARG A 148 16.18 -0.03 7.92
N LEU A 149 17.08 0.94 7.97
CA LEU A 149 18.15 1.13 7.00
C LEU A 149 19.45 0.46 7.44
N TYR A 150 19.75 0.47 8.74
CA TYR A 150 21.03 0.02 9.25
C TYR A 150 20.90 -0.67 10.62
N ILE A 151 21.85 -1.56 10.90
CA ILE A 151 22.08 -2.23 12.21
C ILE A 151 23.59 -2.32 12.42
N GLY A 152 24.10 -1.90 13.58
CA GLY A 152 25.52 -2.04 13.93
C GLY A 152 26.03 -0.83 14.70
N THR A 153 27.32 -0.50 14.56
CA THR A 153 27.85 0.80 15.01
C THR A 153 27.53 1.82 13.92
N LEU A 154 26.59 2.75 14.14
CA LEU A 154 26.32 3.76 13.11
C LEU A 154 27.55 4.65 12.99
N ASN A 155 28.21 4.52 11.85
CA ASN A 155 29.14 5.53 11.40
C ASN A 155 28.40 6.29 10.31
N HIS A 156 27.85 7.47 10.62
CA HIS A 156 26.96 8.21 9.72
C HIS A 156 27.59 8.51 8.36
N SER A 157 28.92 8.54 8.30
CA SER A 157 29.72 8.61 7.06
C SER A 157 29.45 7.46 6.07
N SER A 158 28.90 6.34 6.53
CA SER A 158 28.56 5.16 5.71
C SER A 158 27.12 5.15 5.21
N VAL A 159 26.22 5.97 5.80
CA VAL A 159 24.81 6.00 5.42
C VAL A 159 24.64 6.94 4.24
N ARG A 160 24.22 6.40 3.10
CA ARG A 160 24.01 7.19 1.89
C ARG A 160 22.63 7.85 1.94
N LEU A 161 22.58 9.18 1.81
CA LEU A 161 21.31 9.93 1.74
C LEU A 161 20.35 9.37 0.67
N ALA A 162 20.90 8.90 -0.46
CA ALA A 162 20.11 8.28 -1.52
C ALA A 162 19.31 7.05 -1.03
N GLU A 163 19.85 6.26 -0.11
CA GLU A 163 19.16 5.10 0.47
C GLU A 163 18.05 5.54 1.42
N VAL A 164 18.28 6.62 2.19
CA VAL A 164 17.26 7.21 3.07
C VAL A 164 16.03 7.66 2.27
N PHE A 165 16.23 8.21 1.07
CA PHE A 165 15.15 8.73 0.22
C PHE A 165 14.59 7.74 -0.80
N GLU A 166 15.19 6.57 -1.00
CA GLU A 166 14.71 5.57 -1.99
C GLU A 166 13.24 5.17 -1.75
N ILE A 167 12.92 4.76 -0.52
CA ILE A 167 11.56 4.35 -0.14
C ILE A 167 10.59 5.55 -0.09
N PRO A 168 10.93 6.68 0.55
CA PRO A 168 10.09 7.88 0.52
C PRO A 168 9.68 8.31 -0.90
N LEU A 169 10.61 8.28 -1.86
CA LEU A 169 10.32 8.63 -3.26
C LEU A 169 9.36 7.61 -3.90
N ARG A 170 9.59 6.31 -3.72
CA ARG A 170 8.69 5.26 -4.24
C ARG A 170 7.28 5.35 -3.65
N GLN A 171 7.17 5.68 -2.37
CA GLN A 171 5.90 5.81 -1.65
C GLN A 171 5.22 7.17 -1.83
N ARG A 172 5.77 8.06 -2.67
CA ARG A 172 5.27 9.43 -2.87
C ARG A 172 5.08 10.17 -1.54
N ALA A 173 6.04 9.99 -0.65
CA ALA A 173 6.03 10.56 0.67
C ALA A 173 5.98 12.07 0.59
N SER A 174 5.24 12.67 1.52
CA SER A 174 5.32 14.11 1.72
C SER A 174 6.44 14.48 2.69
N ALA A 175 6.80 13.57 3.60
CA ALA A 175 7.78 13.79 4.64
C ALA A 175 8.35 12.49 5.19
N ILE A 176 9.45 12.64 5.93
CA ILE A 176 10.06 11.59 6.73
C ILE A 176 10.38 12.07 8.15
N ILE A 177 10.46 11.11 9.07
CA ILE A 177 11.11 11.26 10.38
C ILE A 177 12.22 10.22 10.44
N LEU A 178 13.41 10.66 10.81
CA LEU A 178 14.54 9.76 11.05
C LEU A 178 14.52 9.34 12.53
N VAL A 179 14.86 8.09 12.82
CA VAL A 179 14.92 7.56 14.18
C VAL A 179 16.16 6.68 14.31
N HIS A 180 16.95 6.88 15.37
CA HIS A 180 17.94 5.88 15.76
C HIS A 180 17.93 5.66 17.26
N ASN A 181 18.56 4.58 17.72
CA ASN A 181 18.70 4.31 19.14
C ASN A 181 20.15 4.40 19.62
N HIS A 182 20.37 4.81 20.86
CA HIS A 182 21.67 4.75 21.52
C HIS A 182 21.70 3.59 22.52
N PRO A 183 22.48 2.52 22.26
CA PRO A 183 22.66 1.41 23.21
C PRO A 183 23.30 1.83 24.54
N SER A 184 23.94 3.00 24.60
CA SER A 184 24.52 3.59 25.82
C SER A 184 23.48 3.93 26.89
N GLY A 185 22.21 4.09 26.50
CA GLY A 185 21.12 4.51 27.38
C GLY A 185 20.83 6.01 27.39
N ASP A 186 21.76 6.84 26.90
CA ASP A 186 21.61 8.31 26.82
C ASP A 186 21.07 8.75 25.45
N PRO A 187 19.91 9.44 25.39
CA PRO A 187 19.34 9.91 24.12
C PRO A 187 20.00 11.19 23.59
N GLN A 188 21.06 11.72 24.21
CA GLN A 188 21.74 12.92 23.70
C GLN A 188 22.42 12.62 22.34
N PRO A 189 22.07 13.36 21.27
CA PRO A 189 22.69 13.16 19.95
C PRO A 189 24.17 13.58 19.96
N SER A 190 24.97 12.85 19.20
CA SER A 190 26.35 13.21 18.87
C SER A 190 26.40 14.38 17.88
N ASP A 191 27.58 14.96 17.69
CA ASP A 191 27.78 15.98 16.64
C ASP A 191 27.67 15.36 15.23
N GLU A 192 27.93 14.06 15.08
CA GLU A 192 27.73 13.33 13.82
C GLU A 192 26.25 13.19 13.47
N ASP A 193 25.39 12.90 14.46
CA ASP A 193 23.93 12.86 14.28
C ASP A 193 23.40 14.19 13.77
N ILE A 194 23.89 15.28 14.37
CA ILE A 194 23.48 16.64 14.02
C ILE A 194 23.90 16.97 12.60
N PHE A 195 25.17 16.72 12.26
CA PHE A 195 25.69 16.93 10.91
C PHE A 195 24.92 16.09 9.87
N PHE A 196 24.68 14.82 10.15
CA PHE A 196 23.90 13.94 9.28
C PHE A 196 22.47 14.47 9.06
N THR A 197 21.83 14.95 10.14
CA THR A 197 20.49 15.55 10.07
C THR A 197 20.47 16.79 9.19
N GLU A 198 21.47 17.66 9.28
CA GLU A 198 21.59 18.85 8.43
C GLU A 198 21.65 18.49 6.95
N GLU A 199 22.49 17.53 6.59
CA GLU A 199 22.61 17.04 5.22
C GLU A 199 21.30 16.39 4.73
N LEU A 200 20.64 15.63 5.60
CA LEU A 200 19.32 15.04 5.33
C LEU A 200 18.27 16.11 5.01
N VAL A 201 18.21 17.18 5.81
CA VAL A 201 17.26 18.29 5.62
C VAL A 201 17.52 19.00 4.30
N LYS A 202 18.80 19.22 3.92
CA LYS A 202 19.17 19.82 2.63
C LYS A 202 18.74 18.93 1.46
N ALA A 203 19.01 17.63 1.54
CA ALA A 203 18.61 16.67 0.50
C ALA A 203 17.08 16.57 0.36
N GLY A 204 16.35 16.48 1.48
CA GLY A 204 14.89 16.45 1.49
C GLY A 204 14.28 17.68 0.81
N ARG A 205 14.87 18.86 1.01
CA ARG A 205 14.46 20.09 0.32
C ARG A 205 14.63 20.00 -1.20
N LEU A 206 15.73 19.43 -1.69
CA LEU A 206 15.96 19.26 -3.14
C LEU A 206 15.00 18.24 -3.77
N LEU A 207 14.48 17.31 -2.95
CA LEU A 207 13.59 16.23 -3.38
C LEU A 207 12.10 16.53 -3.09
N ASP A 208 11.78 17.72 -2.59
CA ASP A 208 10.43 18.10 -2.14
C ASP A 208 9.82 17.17 -1.06
N ILE A 209 10.67 16.54 -0.24
CA ILE A 209 10.27 15.69 0.89
C ILE A 209 10.71 16.36 2.20
N GLY A 210 9.73 16.72 3.05
CA GLY A 210 10.03 17.37 4.31
C GLY A 210 10.67 16.42 5.33
N VAL A 211 11.83 16.75 5.87
CA VAL A 211 12.33 16.09 7.08
C VAL A 211 11.67 16.77 8.27
N LEU A 212 10.83 16.06 9.02
CA LEU A 212 10.11 16.66 10.15
C LEU A 212 10.91 16.66 11.43
N ASP A 213 11.67 15.59 11.68
CA ASP A 213 12.50 15.45 12.87
C ASP A 213 13.54 14.34 12.71
N HIS A 214 14.47 14.30 13.64
CA HIS A 214 15.35 13.18 13.91
C HIS A 214 15.26 12.85 15.41
N ILE A 215 14.73 11.67 15.73
CA ILE A 215 14.48 11.24 17.11
C ILE A 215 15.54 10.22 17.54
N VAL A 216 16.24 10.53 18.61
CA VAL A 216 17.16 9.60 19.28
C VAL A 216 16.40 8.89 20.38
N ILE A 217 16.40 7.57 20.39
CA ILE A 217 15.74 6.72 21.38
C ILE A 217 16.78 6.08 22.27
N ALA A 218 16.57 6.05 23.57
CA ALA A 218 17.44 5.33 24.48
C ALA A 218 16.64 4.79 25.67
N ARG A 219 17.29 4.02 26.54
CA ARG A 219 16.62 3.48 27.74
C ARG A 219 16.11 4.58 28.66
N ASP A 220 16.85 5.67 28.80
CA ASP A 220 16.53 6.75 29.72
C ASP A 220 15.56 7.79 29.12
N GLY A 221 15.12 7.61 27.87
CA GLY A 221 14.12 8.45 27.22
C GLY A 221 14.37 8.65 25.74
N TYR A 222 14.00 9.84 25.24
CA TYR A 222 14.24 10.21 23.84
C TYR A 222 14.62 11.67 23.72
N CYS A 223 15.25 12.02 22.60
CA CYS A 223 15.59 13.38 22.24
C CYS A 223 15.11 13.69 20.82
N SER A 224 14.57 14.89 20.62
CA SER A 224 14.25 15.43 19.29
C SER A 224 15.31 16.45 18.92
N ILE A 225 16.06 16.19 17.84
CA ILE A 225 17.07 17.13 17.34
C ILE A 225 16.41 18.45 16.91
N ARG A 226 15.16 18.41 16.43
CA ARG A 226 14.40 19.62 16.12
C ARG A 226 14.10 20.45 17.37
N GLN A 227 13.63 19.84 18.45
CA GLN A 227 13.30 20.55 19.69
C GLN A 227 14.55 21.09 20.41
N MET A 228 15.71 20.47 20.23
CA MET A 228 16.99 21.00 20.72
C MET A 228 17.38 22.33 20.05
N GLY A 229 16.86 22.63 18.86
CA GLY A 229 17.16 23.86 18.12
C GLY A 229 18.59 23.92 17.54
N ARG A 230 19.33 22.81 17.50
CA ARG A 230 20.69 22.75 16.92
C ARG A 230 20.69 22.66 15.39
N VAL A 231 19.58 22.25 14.77
CA VAL A 231 19.42 22.11 13.32
C VAL A 231 18.21 22.90 12.84
N VAL A 232 18.34 23.59 11.70
CA VAL A 232 17.24 24.33 11.08
C VAL A 232 16.45 23.41 10.15
N PHE A 233 15.28 22.96 10.61
CA PHE A 233 14.34 22.18 9.80
C PHE A 233 13.48 23.09 8.93
N ASN A 234 13.60 22.98 7.61
CA ASN A 234 12.71 23.67 6.68
C ASN A 234 11.50 22.79 6.40
N SER A 235 10.36 23.05 7.05
CA SER A 235 9.10 22.40 6.70
C SER A 235 8.45 23.15 5.51
N PRO A 236 8.19 22.51 4.35
CA PRO A 236 7.66 23.23 3.18
C PRO A 236 6.24 23.81 3.34
N GLN A 237 5.53 23.57 4.45
CA GLN A 237 4.18 24.10 4.75
C GLN A 237 3.95 24.08 6.28
N PRO A 238 2.96 24.80 6.83
CA PRO A 238 2.58 24.68 8.24
C PRO A 238 1.98 23.29 8.50
N ARG A 239 2.86 22.32 8.71
CA ARG A 239 2.49 20.99 9.17
C ARG A 239 2.28 21.06 10.68
N THR A 240 1.33 20.31 11.19
CA THR A 240 0.99 20.16 12.62
C THR A 240 2.07 19.38 13.40
N TRP A 241 3.36 19.58 13.06
CA TRP A 241 4.48 19.02 13.80
C TRP A 241 4.87 20.00 14.90
N HIS A 242 4.54 19.66 16.15
CA HIS A 242 4.65 20.49 17.35
C HIS A 242 5.86 20.11 18.21
#